data_AF-A0A383CY69-F1
#
_entry.id   AF-A0A383CY69-F1
#
_cell.length_a   1.000
_cell.length_b   1.000
_cell.length_c   1.000
_cell.angle_alpha   90.00
_cell.angle_beta   90.00
_cell.angle_gamma   90.00
#
_symmetry.space_group_name_H-M   'P 1'
#
loop_
_entity.id
_entity.type
_entity.pdbx_description
1 polymer ?
#
loop_
_entity_poly.entity_id
_entity_poly.type
_entity_poly.pdbx_seq_one_letter_code
_entity_poly.pdbx_strand_id
1 'polypeptide(L)' 'VKWILFGAVVVAVQMAVTRSYRSSLKREPHEVNGYMIGPGADLRRADLFGADLEGVDLSGADLNEANLYEADLS' A
#
# COMPACT_ATOMS: atom_id res chain seq x y z
N VAL A 1 19.69 -10.71 -37.57
CA VAL A 1 19.53 -9.36 -36.96
C VAL A 1 18.07 -8.91 -36.81
N LYS A 2 17.13 -9.32 -37.70
CA LYS A 2 15.71 -8.90 -37.67
C LYS A 2 14.84 -9.51 -36.54
N TRP A 3 15.27 -10.62 -35.94
CA TRP A 3 14.52 -11.35 -34.89
C TRP A 3 14.66 -10.78 -33.48
N ILE A 4 15.77 -10.11 -33.19
CA ILE A 4 16.06 -9.54 -31.85
C ILE A 4 15.12 -8.37 -31.54
N LEU A 5 14.74 -7.59 -32.57
CA LEU A 5 13.82 -6.45 -32.43
C LEU A 5 12.39 -6.90 -32.08
N PHE A 6 11.89 -7.99 -32.67
CA PHE A 6 10.55 -8.50 -32.34
C PHE A 6 10.47 -9.04 -30.90
N GLY A 7 11.50 -9.77 -30.45
CA GLY A 7 11.59 -10.23 -29.07
C GLY A 7 11.76 -9.09 -28.07
N ALA A 8 12.63 -8.11 -28.36
CA ALA A 8 12.87 -6.96 -27.50
C ALA A 8 11.62 -6.06 -27.36
N VAL A 9 10.85 -5.86 -28.44
CA VAL A 9 9.61 -5.08 -28.40
C VAL A 9 8.54 -5.79 -27.58
N VAL A 10 8.33 -7.09 -27.77
CA VAL A 10 7.34 -7.86 -26.99
C VAL A 10 7.70 -7.88 -25.50
N VAL A 11 8.98 -8.07 -25.16
CA VAL A 11 9.45 -8.03 -23.76
C VAL A 11 9.33 -6.62 -23.18
N ALA A 12 9.66 -5.57 -23.93
CA ALA A 12 9.53 -4.19 -23.49
C ALA A 12 8.06 -3.80 -23.26
N VAL A 13 7.15 -4.22 -24.14
CA VAL A 13 5.70 -4.00 -23.98
C VAL A 13 5.18 -4.75 -22.76
N GLN A 14 5.57 -6.01 -22.57
CA GLN A 14 5.14 -6.78 -21.40
C GLN A 14 5.70 -6.20 -20.10
N MET A 15 6.96 -5.77 -20.06
CA MET A 15 7.55 -5.07 -18.92
C MET A 15 6.90 -3.71 -18.66
N ALA A 16 6.55 -2.95 -19.71
CA ALA A 16 5.85 -1.67 -19.57
C ALA A 16 4.44 -1.87 -19.02
N VAL A 17 3.70 -2.86 -19.53
CA VAL A 17 2.39 -3.24 -19.03
C VAL A 17 2.50 -3.72 -17.58
N THR A 18 3.38 -4.68 -17.25
CA THR A 18 3.57 -5.16 -15.88
C THR A 18 4.07 -4.07 -14.93
N ARG A 19 4.94 -3.15 -15.38
CA ARG A 19 5.39 -2.00 -14.61
C ARG A 19 4.26 -1.01 -14.37
N SER A 20 3.39 -0.79 -15.36
CA SER A 20 2.20 0.05 -15.27
C SER A 20 1.18 -0.54 -14.28
N TYR A 21 0.87 -1.83 -14.38
CA TYR A 21 0.05 -2.55 -13.39
C TYR A 21 0.69 -2.51 -11.98
N ARG A 22 2.00 -2.73 -11.87
CA ARG A 22 2.74 -2.62 -10.61
C ARG A 22 2.70 -1.20 -10.03
N SER A 23 2.74 -0.15 -10.86
CA SER A 23 2.60 1.24 -10.41
C SER A 23 1.16 1.62 -10.05
N SER A 24 0.16 1.04 -10.71
CA SER A 24 -1.25 1.22 -10.34
C SER A 24 -1.63 0.51 -9.04
N LEU A 25 -0.85 -0.50 -8.63
CA LEU A 25 -0.96 -1.20 -7.34
C LEU A 25 -0.08 -0.58 -6.23
N LYS A 26 0.68 0.49 -6.50
CA LYS A 26 1.55 1.15 -5.53
C LYS A 26 0.80 2.14 -4.63
N ARG A 27 -0.25 1.70 -3.97
CA ARG A 27 -0.42 2.07 -2.57
C ARG A 27 0.03 0.86 -1.81
N GLU A 28 1.32 0.84 -1.46
CA GLU A 28 1.79 -0.24 -0.60
C GLU A 28 0.91 -0.17 0.66
N PRO A 29 0.22 -1.27 1.00
CA PRO A 29 -0.63 -1.24 2.18
C PRO A 29 0.25 -0.88 3.36
N HIS A 30 -0.18 0.12 4.13
CA HIS A 30 0.61 0.63 5.23
C HIS A 30 0.46 -0.39 6.35
N GLU A 31 1.45 -1.25 6.52
CA GLU A 31 1.47 -2.20 7.62
C GLU A 31 2.13 -1.55 8.83
N VAL A 32 1.38 -1.41 9.93
CA VAL A 32 1.92 -0.93 11.20
C VAL A 32 1.59 -1.94 12.27
N ASN A 33 2.60 -2.39 13.00
CA ASN A 33 2.47 -3.39 14.07
C ASN A 33 1.73 -4.67 13.64
N GLY A 34 1.82 -5.05 12.36
CA GLY A 34 1.13 -6.22 11.79
C GLY A 34 -0.30 -5.96 11.29
N TYR A 35 -0.78 -4.72 11.34
CA TYR A 35 -2.11 -4.34 10.88
C TYR A 35 -2.02 -3.64 9.53
N MET A 36 -2.88 -4.06 8.61
CA MET A 36 -3.07 -3.37 7.34
C MET A 36 -3.91 -2.11 7.58
N ILE A 37 -3.30 -0.95 7.39
CA ILE A 37 -3.92 0.34 7.64
C ILE A 37 -4.32 1.00 6.31
N GLY A 38 -5.54 1.53 6.31
CA GLY A 38 -6.08 2.26 5.16
C GLY A 38 -7.60 2.43 5.26
N PRO A 39 -8.24 2.89 4.17
CA PRO A 39 -9.66 3.17 4.15
C PRO A 39 -10.47 1.89 4.41
N GLY A 40 -11.44 1.96 5.33
CA GLY A 40 -12.28 0.82 5.68
C GLY A 40 -11.59 -0.31 6.44
N ALA A 41 -10.36 -0.10 6.95
CA ALA A 41 -9.65 -1.12 7.71
C ALA A 41 -10.38 -1.49 9.01
N ASP A 42 -10.43 -2.79 9.34
CA ASP A 42 -10.85 -3.26 10.65
C ASP A 42 -9.64 -3.24 11.59
N LEU A 43 -9.55 -2.21 12.41
CA LEU A 43 -8.47 -1.96 13.36
C LEU A 43 -8.99 -2.08 14.80
N ARG A 44 -10.08 -2.83 15.01
CA ARG A 44 -10.67 -2.99 16.35
C ARG A 44 -9.69 -3.66 17.30
N ARG A 45 -9.43 -3.01 18.43
CA ARG A 45 -8.45 -3.44 19.44
C ARG A 45 -7.01 -3.54 18.91
N ALA A 46 -6.70 -2.89 17.78
CA ALA A 46 -5.34 -2.86 17.25
C ALA A 46 -4.42 -2.11 18.21
N ASP A 47 -3.19 -2.60 18.36
CA ASP A 47 -2.14 -1.88 19.10
C ASP A 47 -1.32 -1.02 18.15
N LEU A 48 -1.65 0.27 18.10
CA LEU A 48 -1.04 1.29 17.26
C LEU A 48 -0.27 2.30 18.13
N PHE A 49 0.22 1.87 19.30
CA PHE A 49 1.03 2.70 20.18
C PHE A 49 2.24 3.27 19.44
N GLY A 50 2.41 4.58 19.47
CA GLY A 50 3.54 5.27 18.82
C GLY A 50 3.58 5.11 17.29
N ALA A 51 2.48 4.68 16.66
CA ALA A 51 2.42 4.47 15.22
C ALA A 51 2.56 5.78 14.44
N ASP A 52 3.39 5.79 13.41
CA ASP A 52 3.39 6.85 12.40
C ASP A 52 2.24 6.60 11.41
N LEU A 53 1.21 7.44 11.51
CA LEU A 53 0.03 7.45 10.66
C LEU A 53 -0.09 8.79 9.90
N GLU A 54 1.00 9.57 9.81
CA GLU A 54 1.04 10.83 9.04
C GLU A 54 0.63 10.56 7.58
N GLY A 55 -0.35 11.32 7.11
CA GLY A 55 -0.88 11.20 5.75
C GLY A 55 -1.63 9.90 5.42
N VAL A 56 -1.89 9.01 6.40
CA VAL A 56 -2.64 7.77 6.17
C VAL A 56 -4.15 8.06 6.07
N ASP A 57 -4.75 7.65 4.94
CA ASP A 57 -6.20 7.74 4.77
C ASP A 57 -6.90 6.64 5.59
N LEU A 58 -7.45 7.02 6.73
CA LEU A 58 -8.23 6.16 7.63
C LEU A 58 -9.74 6.27 7.40
N SER A 59 -10.18 6.82 6.26
CA SER A 59 -11.61 7.04 5.99
C SER A 59 -12.41 5.74 6.09
N GLY A 60 -13.37 5.70 7.02
CA GLY A 60 -14.22 4.53 7.24
C GLY A 60 -13.56 3.36 7.98
N ALA A 61 -12.32 3.51 8.46
CA ALA A 61 -11.69 2.49 9.30
C ALA A 61 -12.41 2.37 10.66
N ASP A 62 -12.53 1.14 11.18
CA ASP A 62 -13.08 0.88 12.51
C ASP A 62 -11.93 0.81 13.53
N LEU A 63 -11.81 1.87 14.33
CA LEU A 63 -10.79 2.04 15.37
C LEU A 63 -11.34 1.75 16.77
N ASN A 64 -12.48 1.06 16.90
CA ASN A 64 -13.07 0.78 18.20
C ASN A 64 -12.09 0.01 19.10
N GLU A 65 -11.84 0.53 20.31
CA GLU A 65 -10.87 -0.02 21.27
C GLU A 65 -9.40 -0.05 20.79
N ALA A 66 -9.05 0.58 19.66
CA ALA A 66 -7.65 0.66 19.21
C ALA A 66 -6.80 1.51 20.16
N ASN A 67 -5.58 1.07 20.44
CA ASN A 67 -4.61 1.84 21.21
C ASN A 67 -3.85 2.79 20.29
N LEU A 68 -4.24 4.06 20.26
CA LEU A 68 -3.60 5.14 19.49
C LEU A 68 -2.73 6.06 20.34
N TYR A 69 -2.35 5.63 21.55
CA TYR A 69 -1.52 6.46 22.42
C TYR A 69 -0.17 6.74 21.76
N GLU A 70 0.26 8.00 21.74
CA GLU A 70 1.47 8.48 21.04
C GLU A 70 1.50 8.28 19.52
N ALA A 71 0.41 7.86 18.87
CA ALA A 71 0.38 7.78 17.41
C ALA A 71 0.48 9.19 16.77
N ASP A 72 1.31 9.32 15.73
CA ASP A 72 1.41 10.52 14.92
C ASP A 72 0.34 10.50 13.82
N LEU A 73 -0.46 11.55 13.76
CA LEU A 73 -1.56 11.73 12.79
C LEU A 73 -1.46 13.07 12.05
N SER A 74 -0.32 13.77 12.18
CA SER A 74 -0.17 15.15 11.70
C SER A 74 -0.03 15.27 10.18
#